data_AF-A0A8X6ENW0-F1
#
_entry.id   AF-A0A8X6ENW0-F1
#
_cell.length_a   1.000
_cell.length_b   1.000
_cell.length_c   1.000
_cell.angle_alpha   90.00
_cell.angle_beta   90.00
_cell.angle_gamma   90.00
#
_symmetry.space_group_name_H-M   'P 1'
#
loop_
_entity.id
_entity.type
_entity.pdbx_description
1 polymer ?
#
loop_
_entity_poly.entity_id
_entity_poly.type
_entity_poly.pdbx_seq_one_letter_code
_entity_poly.pdbx_strand_id
1 'polypeptide(L)' 'MLPFVHHFTQADPTLDLHGFNKAQALLALEKFLYRSLLLGHSRLKIIHGRGRGILRSVIRDYL' A
#
# COMPACT_ATOMS: atom_id res chain seq x y z
N MET A 1 -10.05 35.24 10.51
CA MET A 1 -9.52 34.92 9.16
C MET A 1 -8.70 33.66 9.28
N LEU A 2 -9.30 32.48 9.08
CA LEU A 2 -8.59 31.21 9.14
C LEU A 2 -7.80 31.02 7.85
N PRO A 3 -6.53 30.59 7.89
CA PRO A 3 -5.73 30.43 6.69
C PRO A 3 -6.33 29.30 5.85
N PHE A 4 -6.43 29.57 4.55
CA PHE A 4 -6.80 28.61 3.53
C PHE A 4 -5.76 27.49 3.54
N VAL A 5 -6.09 26.35 4.16
CA VAL A 5 -5.27 25.14 4.04
C VAL A 5 -5.40 24.64 2.60
N HIS A 6 -4.35 24.84 1.82
CA HIS A 6 -4.21 24.10 0.57
C HIS A 6 -4.18 22.61 0.92
N HIS A 7 -5.31 21.92 0.75
CA HIS A 7 -5.34 20.46 0.67
C HIS A 7 -4.64 20.09 -0.64
N PHE A 8 -3.31 20.09 -0.63
CA PHE A 8 -2.58 19.23 -1.54
C PHE A 8 -2.97 17.81 -1.15
N THR A 9 -3.86 17.20 -1.94
CA THR A 9 -4.12 15.77 -1.82
C THR A 9 -2.86 15.06 -2.29
N GLN A 10 -1.89 14.92 -1.39
CA GLN A 10 -0.77 14.03 -1.63
C GLN A 10 -1.37 12.65 -1.89
N ALA A 11 -1.07 12.08 -3.05
CA ALA A 11 -1.58 10.77 -3.41
C ALA A 11 -1.18 9.76 -2.32
N ASP A 12 -2.12 8.90 -1.93
CA ASP A 12 -1.84 7.84 -0.95
C ASP A 12 -0.64 7.01 -1.46
N PRO A 13 0.35 6.71 -0.60
CA PRO A 13 1.45 5.85 -0.97
C PRO A 13 0.93 4.55 -1.59
N THR A 14 1.55 4.15 -2.70
CA THR A 14 1.09 3.01 -3.48
C THR A 14 2.20 1.97 -3.61
N LEU A 15 1.87 0.72 -3.32
CA LEU A 15 2.71 -0.46 -3.58
C LEU A 15 2.11 -1.27 -4.73
N ASP A 16 2.88 -1.49 -5.79
CA ASP A 16 2.52 -2.38 -6.89
C ASP A 16 3.25 -3.72 -6.75
N LEU A 17 2.49 -4.82 -6.82
CA LEU A 17 2.93 -6.20 -6.63
C LEU A 17 2.73 -7.06 -7.88
N HIS A 18 2.47 -6.47 -9.05
CA HIS A 18 2.39 -7.24 -10.30
C HIS A 18 3.68 -8.03 -10.55
N GLY A 19 3.53 -9.29 -10.96
CA GLY A 19 4.65 -10.19 -11.25
C GLY A 19 5.33 -10.79 -10.02
N PHE A 20 4.96 -10.38 -8.81
CA PHE A 20 5.54 -10.94 -7.60
C PHE A 20 4.96 -12.32 -7.31
N ASN A 21 5.79 -13.23 -6.81
CA ASN A 21 5.30 -14.44 -6.16
C ASN A 21 4.84 -14.12 -4.71
N LYS A 22 4.21 -15.09 -4.04
CA LYS A 22 3.69 -14.94 -2.67
C LYS A 22 4.74 -14.40 -1.69
N ALA A 23 5.93 -14.98 -1.69
CA ALA A 23 6.99 -14.61 -0.74
C ALA A 23 7.52 -13.19 -1.00
N GLN A 24 7.74 -12.84 -2.27
CA GLN A 24 8.14 -11.49 -2.66
C GLN A 24 7.10 -10.44 -2.27
N ALA A 25 5.82 -10.76 -2.51
CA ALA A 25 4.70 -9.87 -2.19
C ALA A 25 4.61 -9.56 -0.70
N LEU A 26 4.72 -10.58 0.16
CA LEU A 26 4.69 -10.39 1.61
C LEU A 26 5.88 -9.59 2.11
N LEU A 27 7.10 -9.89 1.64
CA LEU A 27 8.29 -9.14 2.03
C LEU A 27 8.22 -7.66 1.61
N ALA A 28 7.70 -7.39 0.43
CA ALA A 28 7.53 -6.01 -0.05
C ALA A 28 6.42 -5.28 0.70
N LEU A 29 5.31 -5.98 1.00
CA LEU A 29 4.21 -5.45 1.80
C LEU A 29 4.69 -5.05 3.19
N GLU A 30 5.40 -5.92 3.90
CA GLU A 30 5.93 -5.63 5.24
C GLU A 30 6.82 -4.37 5.25
N LYS A 31 7.78 -4.30 4.33
CA LYS A 31 8.68 -3.14 4.19
C LYS A 31 7.91 -1.85 3.88
N PHE A 32 6.89 -1.95 3.03
CA PHE A 32 6.06 -0.82 2.64
C PHE A 32 5.21 -0.31 3.81
N LEU A 33 4.57 -1.21 4.56
CA LEU A 33 3.78 -0.87 5.75
C LEU A 33 4.65 -0.21 6.82
N TYR A 34 5.84 -0.78 7.10
CA TYR A 34 6.77 -0.22 8.08
C TYR A 34 7.17 1.22 7.73
N ARG A 35 7.62 1.45 6.49
CA ARG A 35 7.98 2.80 6.03
C ARG A 35 6.80 3.76 6.08
N SER A 36 5.62 3.27 5.67
CA SER A 36 4.42 4.11 5.63
C SER A 36 3.95 4.53 7.01
N LEU A 37 4.06 3.62 7.98
CA LEU A 37 3.76 3.90 9.38
C LEU A 37 4.73 4.93 9.97
N LEU A 38 6.04 4.77 9.73
CA LEU A 38 7.04 5.74 10.19
C LEU A 38 6.83 7.15 9.62
N LEU A 39 6.33 7.24 8.40
CA LEU A 39 6.03 8.50 7.73
C LEU A 39 4.64 9.07 8.10
N GLY A 40 3.88 8.40 8.98
CA GLY A 40 2.58 8.89 9.46
C GLY A 40 1.45 8.80 8.43
N HIS A 41 1.57 7.95 7.42
CA HIS A 41 0.51 7.77 6.42
C HIS A 41 -0.66 6.99 7.00
N SER A 42 -1.87 7.58 6.93
CA SER A 42 -3.12 6.99 7.45
C SER A 42 -3.90 6.18 6.40
N ARG A 43 -3.53 6.30 5.12
CA ARG A 43 -4.11 5.54 4.01
C ARG A 43 -3.04 5.09 3.05
N LEU A 44 -3.20 3.87 2.53
CA LEU A 44 -2.28 3.21 1.62
C LEU A 44 -3.05 2.50 0.50
N LYS A 45 -2.41 2.39 -0.66
CA LYS A 45 -2.95 1.66 -1.80
C LYS A 45 -2.03 0.49 -2.15
N ILE A 46 -2.60 -0.71 -2.26
CA ILE A 46 -1.87 -1.91 -2.68
C ILE A 46 -2.48 -2.42 -3.99
N ILE A 47 -1.67 -2.51 -5.04
CA ILE A 47 -2.05 -3.01 -6.36
C ILE A 47 -1.52 -4.44 -6.48
N HIS A 48 -2.40 -5.41 -6.29
CA HIS A 48 -2.07 -6.84 -6.34
C HIS A 48 -2.32 -7.51 -7.71
N GLY A 49 -2.82 -6.73 -8.67
CA GLY A 49 -3.21 -7.19 -10.01
C GLY A 49 -4.51 -7.98 -10.10
N ARG A 50 -4.96 -8.22 -11.34
CA ARG A 50 -6.28 -8.79 -11.69
C ARG A 50 -6.32 -10.30 -11.91
N GLY A 51 -5.20 -11.02 -11.72
CA GLY A 51 -5.11 -12.46 -12.00
C GLY A 51 -6.08 -13.33 -11.18
N ARG A 52 -5.75 -14.59 -10.93
CA ARG A 52 -6.62 -15.52 -10.16
C ARG A 52 -6.88 -15.14 -8.69
N GLY A 53 -6.52 -13.95 -8.24
CA GLY A 53 -6.74 -13.48 -6.88
C GLY A 53 -5.77 -14.05 -5.84
N ILE A 54 -4.69 -14.74 -6.25
CA ILE A 54 -3.73 -15.35 -5.33
C ILE A 54 -3.09 -14.27 -4.43
N LEU A 55 -2.51 -13.22 -5.01
CA LEU A 55 -1.93 -12.13 -4.23
C LEU A 55 -2.99 -11.38 -3.42
N ARG A 56 -4.20 -11.19 -3.98
CA ARG A 56 -5.34 -10.60 -3.26
C ARG A 56 -5.67 -11.35 -1.97
N SER A 57 -5.70 -12.69 -2.01
CA SER A 57 -5.96 -13.52 -0.84
C SER A 57 -4.82 -13.42 0.16
N VAL A 58 -3.60 -13.69 -0.29
CA VAL A 58 -2.39 -13.64 0.55
C VAL A 58 -2.25 -12.31 1.30
N ILE A 59 -2.50 -11.19 0.62
CA ILE A 59 -2.40 -9.86 1.23
C ILE A 59 -3.51 -9.64 2.25
N ARG A 60 -4.75 -10.09 1.97
CA ARG A 60 -5.85 -10.00 2.94
C ARG A 60 -5.66 -10.92 4.14
N ASP A 61 -5.04 -12.08 3.96
CA ASP A 61 -4.78 -13.01 5.06
C ASP A 61 -3.66 -12.49 5.99
N TYR A 62 -2.77 -11.63 5.47
CA TYR A 62 -1.68 -11.03 6.24
C TYR A 62 -2.10 -9.75 7.00
N LEU A 63 -3.08 -9.00 6.48
CA LEU A 63 -3.57 -7.73 7.05
C LEU A 63 -4.74 -7.95 8.00
#